data_AF-U7VDR2-F1
#
_entry.id   AF-U7VDR2-F1
#
_cell.length_a   1.000
_cell.length_b   1.000
_cell.length_c   1.000
_cell.angle_alpha   90.00
_cell.angle_beta   90.00
_cell.angle_gamma   90.00
#
_symmetry.space_group_name_H-M   'P 1'
#
loop_
_entity.id
_entity.type
_entity.pdbx_description
1 polymer ?
#
loop_
_entity_poly.entity_id
_entity_poly.type
_entity_poly.pdbx_seq_one_letter_code
_entity_poly.pdbx_strand_id
1 'polypeptide(L)'
;MVRINKKYSKNFKIKVVRKYLEGNTSLTEIAKEFQIASKTQVYEWVKKYKEKGEEAFKFEMRGNSSSKIFSEEYSFDSLEEEIEFLRMENDYLRKLSEILKKKLREKNKIIIANNIS
;
A
#
# COMPACT_ATOMS: atom_id res chain seq x y z
N MET A 1 11.22 23.20 10.65
CA MET A 1 10.39 23.22 9.42
C MET A 1 9.91 21.80 9.12
N VAL A 2 8.60 21.56 9.11
CA VAL A 2 8.02 20.25 8.75
C VAL A 2 8.06 20.09 7.23
N ARG A 3 8.70 19.03 6.73
CA ARG A 3 8.77 18.73 5.29
C ARG A 3 7.46 18.06 4.87
N ILE A 4 6.47 18.84 4.44
CA ILE A 4 5.20 18.31 3.95
C ILE A 4 5.44 17.69 2.57
N ASN A 5 5.19 16.39 2.45
CA ASN A 5 5.35 15.68 1.18
C ASN A 5 4.07 15.78 0.36
N LYS A 6 4.11 16.51 -0.77
CA LYS A 6 2.96 16.65 -1.67
C LYS A 6 2.65 15.29 -2.32
N LYS A 7 1.45 14.78 -2.06
CA LYS A 7 0.94 13.56 -2.70
C LYS A 7 0.34 13.94 -4.06
N TYR A 8 0.57 13.11 -5.06
CA TYR A 8 0.01 13.27 -6.41
C TYR A 8 -0.76 12.01 -6.77
N SER A 9 -1.90 12.15 -7.43
CA SER A 9 -2.70 11.00 -7.87
C SER A 9 -2.03 10.26 -9.04
N LYS A 10 -2.38 8.98 -9.23
CA LYS A 10 -1.95 8.16 -10.37
C LYS A 10 -2.16 8.89 -11.71
N ASN A 11 -3.38 9.35 -11.95
CA ASN A 11 -3.75 10.02 -13.20
C ASN A 11 -2.93 11.29 -13.44
N PHE A 12 -2.64 12.04 -12.38
CA PHE A 12 -1.77 13.21 -12.48
C PHE A 12 -0.36 12.83 -12.92
N LYS A 13 0.24 11.81 -12.30
CA LYS A 13 1.60 11.35 -12.67
C LYS A 13 1.66 10.85 -14.11
N ILE A 14 0.65 10.10 -14.55
CA ILE A 14 0.56 9.63 -15.94
C ILE A 14 0.48 10.82 -16.91
N LYS A 15 -0.35 11.83 -16.60
CA LYS A 15 -0.46 13.05 -17.42
C LYS A 15 0.89 13.76 -17.57
N VAL A 16 1.60 13.92 -16.45
CA VAL A 16 2.93 14.56 -16.42
C VAL A 16 3.94 13.79 -17.26
N VAL A 17 3.99 12.47 -17.12
CA VAL A 17 4.93 11.62 -17.86
C VAL A 17 4.61 11.59 -19.35
N ARG A 18 3.33 11.47 -19.73
CA ARG A 18 2.93 11.50 -21.15
C ARG A 18 3.34 12.80 -21.82
N LYS A 19 3.09 13.94 -21.15
CA LYS A 19 3.53 15.25 -21.65
C LYS A 19 5.05 15.35 -21.84
N TYR A 20 5.83 14.71 -20.97
CA TYR A 20 7.28 14.61 -21.16
C TYR A 20 7.67 13.77 -22.36
N LEU A 21 7.00 12.62 -22.56
CA LEU A 21 7.28 11.69 -23.65
C LEU A 21 6.87 12.24 -25.03
N GLU A 22 5.93 13.19 -25.08
CA GLU A 22 5.54 13.92 -26.29
C GLU A 22 6.66 14.85 -26.84
N GLY A 23 7.80 14.97 -26.13
CA GLY A 23 9.08 15.38 -26.72
C GLY A 23 9.37 16.89 -26.77
N ASN A 24 8.46 17.74 -26.29
CA ASN A 24 8.58 19.20 -26.46
C ASN A 24 8.99 19.98 -25.21
N THR A 25 9.27 19.33 -24.08
CA THR A 25 9.59 20.04 -22.82
C THR A 25 10.63 19.31 -21.97
N SER A 26 11.53 20.08 -21.37
CA SER A 26 12.52 19.59 -20.41
C SER A 26 11.87 19.25 -19.07
N LEU A 27 12.53 18.39 -18.28
CA LEU A 27 12.07 18.03 -16.92
C LEU A 27 11.86 19.26 -16.02
N THR A 28 12.67 20.31 -16.20
CA THR A 28 12.58 21.55 -15.43
C THR A 28 11.34 22.35 -15.81
N GLU A 29 11.03 22.43 -17.10
CA GLU A 29 9.84 23.14 -17.59
C GLU A 29 8.56 22.43 -17.16
N ILE A 30 8.52 21.09 -17.27
CA ILE A 30 7.39 20.30 -16.78
C ILE A 30 7.18 20.45 -15.28
N ALA A 31 8.27 20.42 -14.50
CA ALA A 31 8.15 20.62 -13.06
C ALA A 31 7.57 21.99 -12.71
N LYS A 32 7.95 23.05 -13.46
CA LYS A 32 7.37 24.38 -13.30
C LYS A 32 5.91 24.42 -13.72
N GLU A 33 5.58 23.89 -14.89
CA GLU A 33 4.23 23.88 -15.44
C GLU A 33 3.22 23.18 -14.50
N PHE A 34 3.60 22.02 -13.98
CA PHE A 34 2.74 21.22 -13.10
C PHE A 34 2.91 21.56 -11.61
N GLN A 35 3.68 22.61 -11.28
CA GLN A 35 3.96 23.04 -9.89
C GLN A 35 4.45 21.89 -9.01
N ILE A 36 5.41 21.13 -9.54
CA ILE A 36 6.08 20.02 -8.88
C ILE A 36 7.36 20.56 -8.26
N ALA A 37 7.52 20.31 -6.95
CA ALA A 37 8.60 20.87 -6.16
C ALA A 37 10.01 20.47 -6.62
N SER A 38 10.16 19.37 -7.38
CA SER A 38 11.46 18.90 -7.85
C SER A 38 11.37 18.25 -9.22
N LYS A 39 12.25 18.68 -10.15
CA LYS A 39 12.47 18.01 -11.44
C LYS A 39 12.91 16.56 -11.28
N THR A 40 13.61 16.23 -10.20
CA THR A 40 14.03 14.85 -9.88
C THR A 40 12.80 13.96 -9.64
N GLN A 41 11.72 14.51 -9.07
CA GLN A 41 10.48 13.76 -8.86
C GLN A 41 9.80 13.40 -10.20
N VAL A 42 9.85 14.32 -11.18
CA VAL A 42 9.37 14.05 -12.55
C VAL A 42 10.24 12.99 -13.22
N TYR A 43 11.56 13.09 -13.12
CA TYR A 43 12.49 12.10 -13.65
C TYR A 43 12.20 10.69 -13.14
N GLU A 44 12.01 10.55 -11.83
CA GLU A 44 11.67 9.26 -11.20
C GLU A 44 10.35 8.68 -11.73
N TRP A 45 9.35 9.52 -11.97
CA TRP A 45 8.09 9.06 -12.56
C TRP A 45 8.27 8.59 -14.01
N VAL A 46 9.04 9.32 -14.81
CA VAL A 46 9.35 8.93 -16.19
C VAL A 46 10.10 7.61 -16.23
N LYS A 47 11.12 7.44 -15.38
CA LYS A 47 11.90 6.20 -15.29
C LYS A 47 10.98 5.02 -14.95
N LYS A 48 10.17 5.15 -13.91
CA LYS A 48 9.21 4.11 -13.49
C LYS A 48 8.21 3.75 -14.59
N TYR A 49 7.70 4.75 -15.30
CA TYR A 49 6.78 4.54 -16.41
C TYR A 49 7.44 3.85 -17.60
N LYS A 50 8.71 4.13 -17.90
CA LYS A 50 9.45 3.41 -18.96
C LYS A 50 9.65 1.93 -18.63
N GLU A 51 9.82 1.59 -17.36
CA GLU A 51 10.02 0.20 -16.91
C GLU A 51 8.72 -0.60 -16.83
N LYS A 52 7.63 0.01 -16.31
CA LYS A 52 6.39 -0.71 -15.93
C LYS A 52 5.11 -0.12 -16.51
N GLY A 53 5.22 0.86 -17.40
CA GLY A 53 4.06 1.57 -17.96
C GLY A 53 3.19 2.23 -16.88
N GLU A 54 1.88 2.20 -17.08
CA GLU A 54 0.91 2.75 -16.12
C GLU A 54 0.83 1.98 -14.81
N GLU A 55 1.27 0.72 -14.80
CA GLU A 55 1.28 -0.12 -13.60
C GLU A 55 2.25 0.39 -12.55
N ALA A 56 3.27 1.14 -12.98
CA ALA A 56 4.23 1.80 -12.11
C ALA A 56 3.59 2.73 -11.07
N PHE A 57 2.34 3.14 -11.30
CA PHE A 57 1.57 4.03 -10.46
C PHE A 57 0.31 3.38 -9.85
N LYS A 58 0.07 2.07 -10.03
CA LYS A 58 -1.07 1.35 -9.41
C LYS A 58 -0.97 1.31 -7.89
N PHE A 59 0.24 1.16 -7.35
CA PHE A 59 0.46 0.93 -5.91
C PHE A 59 1.30 2.05 -5.29
N GLU A 60 0.65 3.12 -4.85
CA GLU A 60 1.31 4.16 -4.03
C GLU A 60 1.33 3.80 -2.56
N MET A 61 1.94 2.68 -2.22
CA MET A 61 2.07 2.24 -0.83
C MET A 61 3.35 2.76 -0.23
N ARG A 62 3.40 4.08 -0.01
CA ARG A 62 4.45 4.69 0.81
C ARG A 62 3.97 4.68 2.26
N GLY A 63 4.31 3.61 2.99
CA GLY A 63 4.01 3.46 4.42
C GLY A 63 2.83 2.55 4.73
N ASN A 64 2.86 1.31 4.23
CA ASN A 64 2.27 0.16 4.92
C ASN A 64 2.84 -1.10 4.26
N SER A 65 3.88 -1.70 4.84
CA SER A 65 4.35 -3.02 4.42
C SER A 65 3.34 -4.13 4.74
N SER A 66 2.23 -3.81 5.42
CA SER A 66 1.18 -4.78 5.78
C SER A 66 0.33 -5.24 4.60
N SER A 67 0.26 -4.48 3.50
CA SER A 67 -0.42 -4.91 2.27
C SER A 67 0.47 -5.75 1.36
N LYS A 68 1.80 -5.66 1.50
CA LYS A 68 2.73 -6.51 0.75
C LYS A 68 2.65 -7.96 1.24
N ILE A 69 2.31 -8.18 2.51
CA ILE A 69 2.08 -9.52 3.05
C ILE A 69 0.87 -10.21 2.37
N PHE A 70 -0.03 -9.48 1.71
CA PHE A 70 -1.26 -10.02 1.14
C PHE A 70 -1.32 -10.06 -0.39
N SER A 71 -0.25 -9.68 -1.10
CA SER A 71 -0.24 -9.65 -2.57
C SER A 71 0.94 -10.40 -3.19
N GLU A 72 1.51 -11.35 -2.48
CA GLU A 72 2.45 -12.30 -3.07
C GLU A 72 1.74 -13.68 -3.15
N GLU A 73 1.23 -13.97 -4.35
CA GLU A 73 1.29 -15.31 -4.96
C GLU A 73 0.32 -16.41 -4.47
N TYR A 74 -0.98 -16.14 -4.49
CA TYR A 74 -1.96 -17.22 -4.73
C TYR A 74 -2.65 -16.96 -6.06
N SER A 75 -2.19 -17.65 -7.10
CA SER A 75 -2.96 -17.81 -8.35
C SER A 75 -3.84 -19.02 -8.14
N PHE A 76 -5.13 -18.79 -7.89
CA PHE A 76 -6.12 -19.85 -7.78
C PHE A 76 -6.59 -20.26 -9.18
N ASP A 77 -6.64 -21.57 -9.45
CA ASP A 77 -7.00 -22.11 -10.77
C ASP A 77 -8.53 -22.04 -10.99
N SER A 78 -9.31 -21.94 -9.91
CA SER A 78 -10.76 -21.78 -9.93
C SER A 78 -11.27 -20.92 -8.77
N LEU A 79 -12.44 -20.30 -8.97
CA LEU A 79 -13.10 -19.43 -8.00
C LEU A 79 -13.57 -20.21 -6.75
N GLU A 80 -13.91 -21.49 -6.90
CA GLU A 80 -14.27 -22.38 -5.81
C GLU A 80 -13.09 -22.61 -4.85
N GLU A 81 -11.91 -22.75 -5.42
CA GLU A 81 -10.65 -23.01 -4.70
C GLU A 81 -10.26 -21.73 -3.92
N GLU A 82 -10.47 -20.53 -4.50
CA GLU A 82 -10.32 -19.25 -3.79
C GLU A 82 -11.33 -19.12 -2.62
N ILE A 83 -12.59 -19.49 -2.83
CA ILE A 83 -13.62 -19.45 -1.78
C ILE A 83 -13.26 -20.39 -0.62
N GLU A 84 -12.74 -21.58 -0.93
CA GLU A 84 -12.30 -22.55 0.07
C GLU A 84 -11.14 -22.00 0.90
N PHE A 85 -10.13 -21.43 0.24
CA PHE A 85 -9.02 -20.77 0.91
C PHE A 85 -9.48 -19.62 1.81
N LEU A 86 -10.35 -18.75 1.30
CA LEU A 86 -10.89 -17.62 2.08
C LEU A 86 -11.70 -18.08 3.28
N ARG A 87 -12.43 -19.21 3.17
CA ARG A 87 -13.14 -19.80 4.31
C ARG A 87 -12.18 -20.34 5.35
N MET A 88 -11.15 -21.07 4.91
CA MET A 88 -10.11 -21.59 5.79
C MET A 88 -9.38 -20.46 6.53
N GLU A 89 -9.01 -19.37 5.83
CA GLU A 89 -8.37 -18.22 6.45
C GLU A 89 -9.28 -17.54 7.47
N ASN A 90 -10.56 -17.33 7.14
CA ASN A 90 -11.53 -16.78 8.08
C ASN A 90 -11.66 -17.65 9.33
N ASP A 91 -11.67 -18.97 9.19
CA ASP A 91 -11.76 -19.90 10.31
C ASP A 91 -10.48 -19.91 11.16
N TYR A 92 -9.31 -19.83 10.53
CA TYR A 92 -8.04 -19.64 11.23
C TYR A 92 -8.03 -18.34 12.06
N LEU A 93 -8.44 -17.23 11.46
CA LEU A 93 -8.50 -15.92 12.13
C LEU A 93 -9.49 -15.92 13.28
N ARG A 94 -10.66 -16.58 13.12
CA ARG A 94 -11.63 -16.78 14.20
C ARG A 94 -11.00 -17.55 15.35
N LYS A 95 -10.31 -18.66 15.06
CA LYS A 95 -9.66 -19.48 16.10
C LYS A 95 -8.62 -18.68 16.88
N LEU A 96 -7.81 -17.88 16.19
CA LEU A 96 -6.82 -17.01 16.82
C LEU A 96 -7.49 -15.96 17.72
N SER A 97 -8.57 -15.34 17.25
CA SER A 97 -9.37 -14.38 18.03
C SER A 97 -9.91 -14.98 19.32
N GLU A 98 -10.41 -16.22 19.27
CA GLU A 98 -10.89 -16.94 20.46
C GLU A 98 -9.79 -17.16 21.49
N ILE A 99 -8.61 -17.61 21.03
CA ILE A 99 -7.44 -17.85 21.89
C ILE A 99 -7.04 -16.54 22.59
N LEU A 100 -6.97 -15.44 21.86
CA LEU A 100 -6.62 -14.13 22.42
C LEU A 100 -7.65 -13.65 23.44
N LYS A 101 -8.95 -13.80 23.15
CA LYS A 101 -10.02 -13.49 24.11
C LYS A 101 -9.89 -14.31 25.39
N LYS A 102 -9.53 -15.60 25.28
CA LYS A 102 -9.30 -16.47 26.44
C LYS A 102 -8.12 -15.97 27.29
N LYS A 103 -6.97 -15.67 26.66
CA LYS A 103 -5.80 -15.11 27.35
C LYS A 103 -6.12 -13.80 28.07
N LEU A 104 -6.91 -12.92 27.44
CA LEU A 104 -7.33 -11.66 28.06
C LEU A 104 -8.22 -11.89 29.29
N ARG A 105 -9.16 -12.84 29.21
CA ARG A 105 -10.00 -13.23 30.36
C ARG A 105 -9.16 -13.76 31.52
N GLU A 106 -8.19 -14.61 31.25
CA GLU A 106 -7.28 -15.15 32.26
C GLU A 106 -6.43 -14.04 32.92
N LYS A 107 -5.87 -13.13 32.12
CA LYS A 107 -5.14 -11.97 32.63
C LYS A 107 -6.00 -11.10 33.54
N ASN A 108 -7.25 -10.82 33.13
CA ASN A 108 -8.18 -10.01 33.94
C ASN A 108 -8.56 -10.70 35.26
N LYS A 109 -8.72 -12.02 35.26
CA LYS A 109 -8.95 -12.79 36.50
C LYS A 109 -7.78 -12.66 37.47
N ILE A 110 -6.54 -12.76 36.98
CA ILE A 110 -5.33 -12.62 37.81
C ILE A 110 -5.25 -11.20 38.40
N ILE A 111 -5.51 -10.17 37.59
CA ILE A 111 -5.51 -8.77 38.05
C ILE A 111 -6.54 -8.57 39.17
N ILE A 112 -7.75 -9.11 39.01
CA ILE A 112 -8.81 -9.01 40.03
C ILE A 112 -8.40 -9.75 41.31
N ALA A 113 -7.85 -10.96 41.20
CA ALA A 113 -7.42 -11.74 42.36
C ALA A 113 -6.31 -11.03 43.17
N ASN A 114 -5.37 -10.36 42.50
CA ASN A 114 -4.28 -9.63 43.16
C ASN A 114 -4.72 -8.30 43.79
N ASN A 115 -5.90 -7.78 43.46
CA ASN A 115 -6.44 -6.53 44.03
C ASN A 115 -7.43 -6.77 45.18
N ILE A 116 -7.77 -8.04 45.47
CA ILE A 116 -8.73 -8.44 46.52
C ILE A 116 -8.02 -9.11 47.73
N SER A 117 -6.76 -9.54 47.57
CA SER A 117 -5.85 -9.93 48.67
C SER A 117 -5.10 -8.73 49.23
#